data_AF-A0AAN5CB50-F1
#
_entry.id   AF-A0AAN5CB50-F1
#
_cell.length_a   1.000
_cell.length_b   1.000
_cell.length_c   1.000
_cell.angle_alpha   90.00
_cell.angle_beta   90.00
_cell.angle_gamma   90.00
#
_symmetry.space_group_name_H-M   'P 1'
#
loop_
_entity.id
_entity.type
_entity.pdbx_description
1 polymer ?
#
loop_
_entity_poly.entity_id
_entity_poly.type
_entity_poly.pdbx_seq_one_letter_code
_entity_poly.pdbx_strand_id
1 'polypeptide(L)'
;SEVMPPGPAWSAKYGIRQLHLGIYSIAFGVITEILYIPCIIGLRRDMKTDCFKIMFWLGLLDMTAIISNSVMYGVTLLKGDVFCSNPAMAIAVGMTGYGIWFSASACCIVLGLNRLCIILDFPHLFSSTKTNIYVCV
;
A
#
# COMPACT_ATOMS: atom_id res chain seq x y z
N SER A 1 17.24 -2.90 32.67
CA SER A 1 16.97 -3.26 31.27
C SER A 1 18.10 -4.14 30.79
N GLU A 2 17.81 -5.40 30.49
CA GLU A 2 18.80 -6.34 29.95
C GLU A 2 18.94 -6.06 28.45
N VAL A 3 20.12 -5.62 27.99
CA VAL A 3 20.40 -5.35 26.58
C VAL A 3 20.96 -6.62 25.93
N MET A 4 20.10 -7.41 25.29
CA MET A 4 20.50 -8.56 24.48
C MET A 4 20.73 -8.13 23.02
N PRO A 5 21.68 -8.73 22.28
CA PRO A 5 21.85 -8.48 20.86
C PRO A 5 20.57 -8.85 20.08
N PRO A 6 20.32 -8.24 18.91
CA PRO A 6 19.16 -8.56 18.09
C PRO A 6 19.17 -10.03 17.66
N GLY A 7 18.01 -10.69 17.76
CA GLY A 7 17.88 -12.12 17.47
C GLY A 7 16.61 -12.77 18.03
N PRO A 8 16.39 -14.07 17.77
CA PRO A 8 15.15 -14.77 18.08
C PRO A 8 14.82 -14.88 19.58
N ALA A 9 15.82 -14.68 20.45
CA ALA A 9 15.63 -14.66 21.91
C ALA A 9 14.64 -13.57 22.37
N TRP A 10 14.54 -12.46 21.63
CA TRP A 10 13.59 -11.39 21.92
C TRP A 10 12.14 -11.82 21.65
N SER A 11 11.89 -12.57 20.57
CA SER A 11 10.56 -13.12 20.26
C SER A 11 10.15 -14.18 21.28
N ALA A 12 11.08 -15.00 21.80
CA ALA A 12 10.77 -15.98 22.84
C ALA A 12 10.39 -15.35 24.20
N LYS A 13 10.97 -14.20 24.55
CA LYS A 13 10.78 -13.54 25.85
C LYS A 13 9.59 -12.56 25.86
N TYR A 14 9.30 -11.90 24.73
CA TYR A 14 8.28 -10.84 24.64
C TYR A 14 7.25 -11.05 23.52
N GLY A 15 7.41 -12.07 22.68
CA GLY A 15 6.52 -12.33 21.56
C GLY A 15 5.18 -12.88 22.01
N ILE A 16 4.12 -12.07 21.86
CA ILE A 16 2.74 -12.53 22.03
C ILE A 16 2.21 -12.90 20.65
N ARG A 17 2.00 -14.21 20.42
CA ARG A 17 1.42 -14.69 19.16
C ARG A 17 -0.07 -14.45 19.14
N GLN A 18 -0.51 -13.49 18.34
CA GLN A 18 -1.94 -13.23 18.12
C GLN A 18 -2.40 -13.93 16.85
N LEU A 19 -2.55 -15.27 16.97
CA LEU A 19 -2.86 -16.16 15.85
C LEU A 19 -4.16 -15.80 15.14
N HIS A 20 -5.22 -15.51 15.90
CA HIS A 20 -6.54 -15.17 15.35
C HIS A 20 -6.49 -13.90 14.50
N LEU A 21 -5.82 -12.85 15.00
CA LEU A 21 -5.69 -11.59 14.28
C LEU A 21 -4.79 -11.74 13.05
N GLY A 22 -3.68 -12.49 13.15
CA GLY A 22 -2.81 -12.76 12.01
C GLY A 22 -3.53 -13.50 10.88
N ILE A 23 -4.30 -14.54 11.20
CA ILE A 23 -5.08 -15.30 10.20
C ILE A 23 -6.16 -14.41 9.58
N TYR A 24 -6.90 -13.65 10.41
CA TYR A 24 -7.92 -12.73 9.93
C TYR A 24 -7.35 -11.68 8.97
N SER A 25 -6.23 -11.04 9.32
CA SER A 25 -5.56 -10.05 8.48
C SER A 25 -5.10 -10.64 7.14
N ILE A 26 -4.52 -11.83 7.14
CA ILE A 26 -4.09 -12.50 5.90
C ILE A 26 -5.29 -12.86 5.04
N ALA A 27 -6.33 -13.46 5.62
CA ALA A 27 -7.54 -13.85 4.89
C ALA A 27 -8.22 -12.63 4.26
N PHE A 28 -8.38 -11.54 5.02
CA PHE A 28 -8.95 -10.29 4.54
C PHE A 28 -8.11 -9.67 3.40
N GLY A 29 -6.79 -9.65 3.56
CA GLY A 29 -5.87 -9.16 2.53
C GLY A 29 -5.98 -9.95 1.21
N VAL A 30 -5.99 -11.28 1.29
CA VAL A 30 -6.10 -12.15 0.11
C VAL A 30 -7.44 -11.98 -0.61
N ILE A 31 -8.55 -11.89 0.13
CA ILE A 31 -9.88 -11.65 -0.45
C ILE A 31 -9.91 -10.30 -1.18
N THR A 32 -9.33 -9.26 -0.58
CA THR A 32 -9.32 -7.92 -1.15
C THR A 32 -8.44 -7.85 -2.41
N GLU A 33 -7.29 -8.55 -2.41
CA GLU A 33 -6.44 -8.72 -3.59
C GLU A 33 -7.20 -9.35 -4.77
N ILE A 34 -7.92 -10.45 -4.51
CA ILE A 34 -8.73 -11.14 -5.53
C ILE A 34 -9.78 -10.20 -6.12
N LEU A 35 -10.39 -9.34 -5.30
CA LEU A 35 -11.38 -8.36 -5.77
C LEU A 35 -10.74 -7.21 -6.57
N TYR A 36 -9.49 -6.85 -6.29
CA TYR A 36 -8.78 -5.80 -7.02
C TYR A 36 -8.39 -6.22 -8.44
N ILE A 37 -8.06 -7.50 -8.66
CA ILE A 37 -7.68 -8.03 -9.98
C ILE A 37 -8.74 -7.73 -11.06
N PRO A 38 -10.03 -8.10 -10.92
CA PRO A 38 -11.04 -7.82 -11.93
C PRO A 38 -11.32 -6.32 -12.09
N CYS A 39 -11.21 -5.53 -11.01
CA CYS A 39 -11.36 -4.08 -11.07
C CYS A 39 -10.30 -3.44 -11.97
N ILE A 40 -9.05 -3.86 -11.82
CA ILE A 40 -7.94 -3.38 -12.65
C ILE A 40 -8.08 -3.84 -14.10
N ILE A 41 -8.51 -5.09 -14.35
CA ILE A 41 -8.74 -5.60 -15.71
C ILE A 41 -9.85 -4.82 -16.42
N GLY A 42 -10.94 -4.49 -15.71
CA GLY A 42 -12.01 -3.65 -16.23
C GLY A 42 -11.50 -2.26 -16.60
N LEU A 43 -10.73 -1.64 -15.71
CA LEU A 43 -10.16 -0.31 -15.91
C LEU A 43 -9.18 -0.26 -17.10
N ARG A 44 -8.47 -1.36 -17.37
CA ARG A 44 -7.55 -1.49 -18.49
C ARG A 44 -8.25 -1.38 -19.86
N ARG A 45 -9.53 -1.76 -19.93
CA ARG A 45 -10.32 -1.70 -21.17
C ARG A 45 -10.69 -0.26 -21.54
N ASP A 46 -10.80 0.63 -20.55
CA ASP A 46 -11.28 2.00 -20.71
C ASP A 46 -10.17 3.07 -20.53
N MET A 47 -8.88 2.72 -20.70
CA MET A 47 -7.74 3.66 -20.56
C MET A 47 -7.64 4.76 -21.64
N LYS A 48 -8.75 5.14 -22.27
CA LYS A 48 -8.81 6.17 -23.32
C LYS A 48 -8.65 7.58 -22.75
N THR A 49 -8.95 7.79 -21.47
CA THR A 49 -8.88 9.11 -20.81
C THR A 49 -7.81 9.12 -19.73
N ASP A 50 -7.13 10.26 -19.53
CA ASP A 50 -6.04 10.40 -18.54
C ASP A 50 -6.51 10.14 -17.09
N CYS A 51 -7.79 10.34 -16.81
CA CYS A 51 -8.41 9.97 -15.53
C CYS A 51 -8.29 8.46 -15.23
N PHE A 52 -8.56 7.60 -16.23
CA PHE A 52 -8.48 6.15 -16.08
C PHE A 52 -7.04 5.67 -15.86
N LYS A 53 -6.04 6.38 -16.40
CA LYS A 53 -4.63 6.09 -16.13
C LYS A 53 -4.27 6.34 -14.66
N ILE A 54 -4.72 7.47 -14.10
CA ILE A 54 -4.48 7.80 -12.68
C ILE A 54 -5.20 6.81 -11.76
N MET A 55 -6.44 6.44 -12.06
CA MET A 55 -7.18 5.42 -11.29
C MET A 55 -6.51 4.04 -11.36
N PHE A 56 -5.88 3.69 -12.50
CA PHE A 56 -5.13 2.44 -12.63
C PHE A 56 -3.88 2.43 -11.73
N TRP A 57 -3.13 3.53 -11.70
CA TRP A 57 -1.98 3.70 -10.81
C TRP A 57 -2.39 3.65 -9.33
N LEU A 58 -3.48 4.32 -8.96
CA LEU A 58 -4.03 4.26 -7.62
C LEU A 58 -4.37 2.82 -7.22
N GLY A 59 -5.00 2.05 -8.12
CA GLY A 59 -5.31 0.65 -7.86
C GLY A 59 -4.08 -0.24 -7.66
N LEU A 60 -2.99 0.01 -8.39
CA LEU A 60 -1.72 -0.69 -8.17
C LEU A 60 -1.10 -0.34 -6.81
N LEU A 61 -1.14 0.95 -6.42
CA LEU A 61 -0.66 1.38 -5.10
C LEU A 61 -1.46 0.69 -3.99
N ASP A 62 -2.78 0.61 -4.10
CA ASP A 62 -3.62 -0.07 -3.12
C ASP A 62 -3.33 -1.58 -3.02
N MET A 63 -3.09 -2.27 -4.14
CA MET A 63 -2.65 -3.67 -4.11
C MET A 63 -1.33 -3.84 -3.35
N THR A 64 -0.33 -3.00 -3.65
CA THR A 64 0.95 -3.03 -2.93
C THR A 64 0.79 -2.67 -1.45
N ALA A 65 -0.12 -1.76 -1.11
CA ALA A 65 -0.44 -1.39 0.26
C ALA A 65 -1.03 -2.57 1.04
N ILE A 66 -1.96 -3.32 0.42
CA ILE A 66 -2.61 -4.48 1.03
C ILE A 66 -1.58 -5.58 1.30
N ILE A 67 -0.66 -5.82 0.36
CA ILE A 67 0.40 -6.81 0.54
C ILE A 67 1.30 -6.43 1.72
N SER A 68 1.78 -5.19 1.78
CA SER A 68 2.61 -4.72 2.90
C SER A 68 1.86 -4.73 4.25
N ASN A 69 0.61 -4.24 4.27
CA ASN A 69 -0.12 -4.07 5.53
C ASN A 69 -0.84 -5.33 6.04
N SER A 70 -1.31 -6.22 5.16
CA SER A 70 -2.04 -7.43 5.59
C SER A 70 -1.14 -8.66 5.60
N VAL A 71 -0.31 -8.86 4.57
CA VAL A 71 0.52 -10.07 4.45
C VAL A 71 1.76 -9.96 5.33
N MET A 72 2.55 -8.89 5.20
CA MET A 72 3.77 -8.76 6.01
C MET A 72 3.47 -8.55 7.49
N TYR A 73 2.47 -7.73 7.82
CA TYR A 73 2.01 -7.56 9.19
C TYR A 73 1.42 -8.85 9.77
N GLY A 74 0.59 -9.56 9.00
CA GLY A 74 0.01 -10.84 9.41
C GLY A 74 1.07 -11.90 9.71
N VAL A 75 2.09 -12.02 8.86
CA VAL A 75 3.24 -12.93 9.09
C VAL A 75 4.01 -12.57 10.36
N THR A 76 4.18 -11.28 10.62
CA THR A 76 4.84 -10.78 11.85
C THR A 76 4.02 -11.11 13.10
N LEU A 77 2.68 -10.97 13.03
CA LEU A 77 1.75 -11.36 14.09
C LEU A 77 1.73 -12.86 14.37
N LEU A 78 1.76 -13.69 13.31
CA LEU A 78 1.80 -15.14 13.44
C LEU A 78 3.09 -15.63 14.11
N LYS A 79 4.21 -15.00 13.77
CA LYS A 79 5.51 -15.29 14.41
C LYS A 79 5.56 -14.78 15.85
N GLY A 80 4.81 -13.73 16.17
CA GLY A 80 4.95 -12.99 17.43
C GLY A 80 6.30 -12.26 17.45
N ASP A 81 6.73 -11.76 16.29
CA ASP A 81 8.04 -11.16 16.15
C ASP A 81 8.02 -9.74 16.69
N VAL A 82 9.00 -9.40 17.53
CA VAL A 82 9.19 -8.05 18.09
C VAL A 82 10.23 -7.31 17.26
N PHE A 83 10.20 -5.98 17.26
CA PHE A 83 11.13 -5.15 16.48
C PHE A 83 12.61 -5.55 16.68
N CYS A 84 12.99 -5.93 17.90
CA CYS A 84 14.35 -6.33 18.26
C CYS A 84 14.79 -7.71 17.72
N SER A 85 13.87 -8.53 17.22
CA SER A 85 14.16 -9.86 16.68
C SER A 85 14.57 -9.79 15.21
N ASN A 86 13.85 -8.99 14.41
CA ASN A 86 14.19 -8.72 13.02
C ASN A 86 13.95 -7.25 12.64
N PRO A 87 14.91 -6.35 12.97
CA PRO A 87 14.74 -4.91 12.75
C PRO A 87 14.68 -4.56 11.26
N ALA A 88 15.37 -5.31 10.40
CA ALA A 88 15.38 -5.07 8.96
C ALA A 88 13.98 -5.26 8.35
N MET A 89 13.27 -6.33 8.73
CA MET A 89 11.92 -6.58 8.22
C MET A 89 10.94 -5.52 8.75
N ALA A 90 11.01 -5.18 10.03
CA ALA A 90 10.11 -4.19 10.64
C ALA A 90 10.29 -2.79 10.03
N ILE A 91 11.54 -2.35 9.80
CA ILE A 91 11.83 -1.07 9.14
C ILE A 91 11.37 -1.09 7.68
N ALA A 92 11.60 -2.17 6.94
CA ALA A 92 11.14 -2.31 5.55
C ALA A 92 9.61 -2.25 5.43
N VAL A 93 8.87 -2.96 6.29
CA VAL A 93 7.40 -2.90 6.35
C VAL A 93 6.93 -1.49 6.68
N GLY A 94 7.53 -0.83 7.68
CA GLY A 94 7.17 0.53 8.05
C GLY A 94 7.37 1.51 6.90
N MET A 95 8.57 1.53 6.29
CA MET A 95 8.88 2.44 5.18
C MET A 95 7.96 2.23 3.98
N THR A 96 7.75 0.98 3.57
CA THR A 96 6.87 0.67 2.43
C THR A 96 5.42 1.03 2.72
N GLY A 97 4.91 0.70 3.92
CA GLY A 97 3.55 1.03 4.34
C GLY A 97 3.30 2.54 4.31
N TYR A 98 4.13 3.34 4.99
CA TYR A 98 3.98 4.80 5.02
C TYR A 98 4.19 5.45 3.64
N GLY A 99 5.19 4.99 2.88
CA GLY A 99 5.49 5.52 1.56
C GLY A 99 4.33 5.32 0.59
N ILE A 100 3.76 4.11 0.55
CA ILE A 100 2.61 3.81 -0.29
C ILE A 100 1.40 4.63 0.16
N TRP A 101 1.16 4.78 1.46
CA TRP A 101 0.00 5.54 1.96
C TRP A 101 0.05 7.02 1.59
N PHE A 102 1.25 7.62 1.65
CA PHE A 102 1.47 8.98 1.17
C PHE A 102 1.23 9.09 -0.34
N SER A 103 1.77 8.16 -1.13
CA SER A 103 1.60 8.15 -2.59
C SER A 103 0.13 7.98 -3.01
N ALA A 104 -0.63 7.13 -2.32
CA ALA A 104 -2.06 6.93 -2.56
C ALA A 104 -2.85 8.21 -2.29
N SER A 105 -2.54 8.89 -1.18
CA SER A 105 -3.16 10.18 -0.82
C SER A 105 -2.87 11.26 -1.86
N ALA A 106 -1.63 11.35 -2.33
CA ALA A 106 -1.24 12.27 -3.40
C ALA A 106 -2.00 11.95 -4.72
N CYS A 107 -2.12 10.68 -5.09
CA CYS A 107 -2.87 10.26 -6.27
C CYS A 107 -4.36 10.63 -6.18
N CYS A 108 -4.99 10.51 -5.02
CA CYS A 108 -6.36 10.96 -4.79
C CYS A 108 -6.55 12.47 -4.99
N ILE A 109 -5.60 13.28 -4.52
CA ILE A 109 -5.61 14.73 -4.72
C ILE A 109 -5.49 15.06 -6.22
N VAL A 110 -4.54 14.43 -6.91
CA VAL A 110 -4.33 14.63 -8.36
C VAL A 110 -5.58 14.24 -9.15
N LEU A 111 -6.23 13.12 -8.79
CA LEU A 111 -7.49 12.69 -9.41
C LEU A 111 -8.61 13.71 -9.17
N GLY A 112 -8.74 14.23 -7.95
CA GLY A 112 -9.72 15.26 -7.60
C GLY A 112 -9.53 16.55 -8.39
N LEU A 113 -8.29 17.02 -8.50
CA LEU A 113 -7.92 18.20 -9.29
C LEU A 113 -8.24 17.99 -10.78
N ASN A 114 -7.88 16.83 -11.34
CA ASN A 114 -8.19 16.49 -12.72
C ASN A 114 -9.71 16.56 -13.01
N ARG A 115 -10.55 16.10 -12.07
CA ARG A 115 -12.01 16.18 -12.21
C ARG A 115 -12.54 17.60 -12.07
N LEU A 116 -11.97 18.42 -11.17
CA LEU A 116 -12.35 19.83 -11.01
C LEU A 116 -12.00 20.67 -12.24
N CYS A 117 -10.83 20.46 -12.84
CA CYS A 117 -10.42 21.17 -14.06
C CYS A 117 -11.34 20.89 -15.25
N ILE A 118 -11.85 19.65 -15.37
CA ILE A 118 -12.83 19.27 -16.40
C ILE A 118 -14.16 20.02 -16.20
N ILE A 119 -14.62 20.17 -14.95
CA ILE A 119 -15.90 20.84 -14.64
C ILE A 119 -15.81 22.36 -14.82
N LEU A 120 -14.65 22.95 -14.51
CA LEU A 120 -14.43 24.40 -14.56
C LEU A 120 -14.00 24.91 -15.94
N ASP A 121 -13.94 24.04 -16.96
CA ASP A 121 -13.61 24.36 -18.36
C ASP A 121 -12.30 25.17 -18.51
N PHE A 122 -11.27 24.81 -17.71
CA PHE A 122 -9.91 25.35 -17.84
C PHE A 122 -8.99 24.33 -18.54
N PRO A 123 -9.03 24.21 -19.88
CA PRO A 123 -8.26 23.20 -20.62
C PRO A 123 -6.74 23.43 -20.63
N HIS A 124 -6.27 24.61 -20.24
CA HIS A 124 -4.86 24.99 -20.35
C HIS A 124 -3.99 24.57 -19.15
N LEU A 125 -4.57 24.29 -17.98
CA LEU A 125 -3.76 24.02 -16.79
C LEU A 125 -3.22 22.57 -16.72
N PHE A 126 -3.79 21.65 -17.51
CA PHE A 126 -3.53 20.21 -17.39
C PHE A 126 -3.15 19.57 -18.75
N SER A 127 -2.18 20.15 -19.45
CA SER A 127 -1.60 19.53 -20.65
C SER A 127 -0.74 18.31 -20.27
N SER A 128 -1.29 17.15 -20.63
CA SER A 128 -1.00 15.74 -20.30
C SER A 128 0.44 15.19 -20.43
N THR A 129 1.50 16.00 -20.58
CA THR A 129 2.87 15.45 -20.79
C THR A 129 3.73 15.33 -19.52
N LYS A 130 3.41 16.03 -18.42
CA LYS A 130 4.26 16.00 -17.20
C LYS A 130 3.80 15.06 -16.08
N THR A 131 2.58 14.54 -16.10
CA THR A 131 2.02 13.74 -14.98
C THR A 131 2.67 12.35 -14.85
N ASN A 132 3.24 11.79 -15.92
CA ASN A 132 3.95 10.51 -15.89
C ASN A 132 5.24 10.56 -15.03
N ILE A 133 5.80 11.76 -14.83
CA ILE A 133 7.01 11.96 -13.99
C ILE A 133 6.64 12.06 -12.51
N TYR A 134 5.46 12.59 -12.16
CA TYR A 134 5.06 12.78 -10.75
C TYR A 134 4.40 11.55 -10.11
N VAL A 135 3.87 10.62 -10.90
CA VAL A 135 3.28 9.36 -10.39
C VAL A 135 4.36 8.31 -10.06
N CYS A 136 5.60 8.53 -10.52
CA CYS A 136 6.73 7.62 -10.31
C CYS A 136 7.71 8.10 -9.23
N VAL A 137 7.40 9.18 -8.50
CA VAL A 137 8.20 9.73 -7.39
C VAL A 137 7.48 9.56 -6.07
#